data_AF-A0A2N1AT93-F1
#
_entry.id   AF-A0A2N1AT93-F1
#
_cell.length_a   1.000
_cell.length_b   1.000
_cell.length_c   1.000
_cell.angle_alpha   90.00
_cell.angle_beta   90.00
_cell.angle_gamma   90.00
#
_symmetry.space_group_name_H-M   'P 1'
#
loop_
_entity.id
_entity.type
_entity.pdbx_description
1 polymer ?
#
loop_
_entity_poly.entity_id
_entity_poly.type
_entity_poly.pdbx_seq_one_letter_code
_entity_poly.pdbx_strand_id
1 'polypeptide(L)'
;MSTVRGYRLVKRKWLQTAFDGEGARLYGGRWNSKGKACVYLASAESLAMLEVMVHLDDYRLLTHYALLEVTIPENALMRLPADSLPEDWMEEPAPASTAEIGDSWLESQSSLALVVPSVVVPRETNYLINPSHSYFQALADSAREVSFTPDKRL
;
A
#
# COMPACT_ATOMS: atom_id res chain seq x y z
N MET A 1 6.64 10.84 -20.10
CA MET A 1 7.23 9.99 -19.03
C MET A 1 6.22 8.91 -18.70
N SER A 2 6.64 7.66 -18.53
CA SER A 2 5.72 6.56 -18.19
C SER A 2 5.27 6.65 -16.73
N THR A 3 4.04 6.22 -16.45
CA THR A 3 3.42 6.30 -15.12
C THR A 3 2.63 5.03 -14.83
N VAL A 4 2.56 4.65 -13.56
CA VAL A 4 1.67 3.59 -13.07
C VAL A 4 0.56 4.16 -12.20
N ARG A 5 -0.53 3.41 -12.02
CA ARG A 5 -1.62 3.75 -11.10
C ARG A 5 -1.45 3.02 -9.78
N GLY A 6 -1.73 3.70 -8.68
CA GLY A 6 -1.83 3.11 -7.35
C GLY A 6 -3.21 3.34 -6.76
N TYR A 7 -3.74 2.32 -6.07
CA TYR A 7 -5.09 2.33 -5.51
C TYR A 7 -5.05 2.09 -4.01
N ARG A 8 -5.86 2.83 -3.25
CA ARG A 8 -5.97 2.66 -1.79
C ARG A 8 -7.42 2.63 -1.37
N LEU A 9 -7.79 1.60 -0.64
CA LEU A 9 -9.10 1.50 -0.01
C LEU A 9 -8.98 1.91 1.47
N VAL A 10 -9.75 2.91 1.90
CA VAL A 10 -9.77 3.38 3.30
C VAL A 10 -11.19 3.51 3.81
N LYS A 11 -11.42 3.26 5.11
CA LYS A 11 -12.71 3.59 5.73
C LYS A 11 -12.95 5.09 5.56
N ARG A 12 -14.16 5.50 5.18
CA ARG A 12 -14.49 6.91 4.90
C ARG A 12 -14.09 7.90 5.99
N LYS A 13 -14.16 7.50 7.26
CA LYS A 13 -13.74 8.33 8.40
C LYS A 13 -12.25 8.74 8.38
N TRP A 14 -11.41 8.01 7.63
CA TRP A 14 -9.97 8.26 7.48
C TRP A 14 -9.61 8.88 6.13
N LEU A 15 -10.61 9.34 5.35
CA LEU A 15 -10.36 9.87 4.01
C LEU A 15 -9.39 11.06 4.02
N GLN A 16 -9.56 11.98 4.97
CA GLN A 16 -8.72 13.18 5.10
C GLN A 16 -7.27 12.87 5.53
N THR A 17 -7.04 11.70 6.11
CA THR A 17 -5.75 11.25 6.62
C THR A 17 -5.25 10.03 5.85
N ALA A 18 -5.78 9.77 4.66
CA ALA A 18 -5.50 8.54 3.93
C ALA A 18 -4.03 8.39 3.51
N PHE A 19 -3.34 9.54 3.36
CA PHE A 19 -1.94 9.67 2.96
C PHE A 19 -1.10 10.39 4.03
N ASP A 20 -1.28 10.09 5.33
CA ASP A 20 -0.37 10.56 6.39
C ASP A 20 0.61 9.48 6.89
N GLY A 21 0.36 8.21 6.55
CA GLY A 21 1.16 7.06 6.98
C GLY A 21 0.99 6.66 8.45
N GLU A 22 0.09 7.33 9.19
CA GLU A 22 -0.04 7.21 10.64
C GLU A 22 -0.59 5.84 11.05
N GLY A 23 -1.52 5.28 10.26
CA GLY A 23 -2.04 3.94 10.50
C GLY A 23 -0.94 2.88 10.52
N ALA A 24 -0.07 2.88 9.50
CA ALA A 24 1.05 1.95 9.44
C ALA A 24 2.08 2.23 10.53
N ARG A 25 2.28 3.50 10.92
CA ARG A 25 3.16 3.87 12.04
C ARG A 25 2.69 3.30 13.37
N LEU A 26 1.39 3.38 13.66
CA LEU A 26 0.82 2.95 14.94
C LEU A 26 0.74 1.43 15.07
N TYR A 27 0.33 0.74 13.99
CA TYR A 27 0.02 -0.68 14.05
C TYR A 27 1.08 -1.57 13.40
N GLY A 28 1.98 -1.00 12.59
CA GLY A 28 2.86 -1.77 11.71
C GLY A 28 2.12 -2.29 10.49
N GLY A 29 2.87 -2.95 9.61
CA GLY A 29 2.36 -3.72 8.49
C GLY A 29 3.36 -4.81 8.13
N ARG A 30 3.06 -5.60 7.09
CA ARG A 30 4.00 -6.64 6.61
C ARG A 30 5.37 -6.05 6.25
N TRP A 31 5.37 -4.85 5.66
CA TRP A 31 6.58 -4.21 5.15
C TRP A 31 7.01 -2.98 5.94
N ASN A 32 6.54 -2.79 7.18
CA ASN A 32 7.05 -1.73 8.05
C ASN A 32 6.83 -2.05 9.53
N SER A 33 7.83 -1.78 10.36
CA SER A 33 7.70 -1.91 11.80
C SER A 33 6.83 -0.79 12.40
N LYS A 34 6.27 -1.07 13.59
CA LYS A 34 5.66 -0.04 14.43
C LYS A 34 6.66 1.10 14.68
N GLY A 35 6.17 2.33 14.64
CA GLY A 35 6.97 3.55 14.75
C GLY A 35 7.41 4.14 13.42
N LYS A 36 7.28 3.41 12.30
CA LYS A 36 7.67 3.89 10.97
C LYS A 36 6.45 4.14 10.09
N ALA A 37 6.29 5.39 9.64
CA ALA A 37 5.16 5.78 8.80
C ALA A 37 5.32 5.24 7.37
N CYS A 38 4.24 4.71 6.81
CA CYS A 38 4.21 4.13 5.47
C CYS A 38 2.78 4.18 4.92
N VAL A 39 2.62 4.42 3.62
CA VAL A 39 1.32 4.34 2.94
C VAL A 39 1.33 3.17 1.96
N TYR A 40 0.34 2.30 2.06
CA TYR A 40 0.19 1.12 1.21
C TYR A 40 -0.81 1.41 0.09
N LEU A 41 -0.42 1.12 -1.13
CA LEU A 41 -1.28 1.13 -2.32
C LEU A 41 -1.20 -0.24 -3.00
N ALA A 42 -2.23 -0.60 -3.76
CA ALA A 42 -2.22 -1.74 -4.65
C ALA A 42 -2.05 -1.29 -6.11
N SER A 43 -1.49 -2.14 -6.97
CA SER A 43 -1.35 -1.86 -8.41
C SER A 43 -2.66 -1.91 -9.19
N ALA A 44 -3.70 -2.51 -8.61
CA ALA A 44 -5.02 -2.63 -9.22
C ALA A 44 -6.13 -2.38 -8.18
N GLU A 45 -7.27 -1.89 -8.65
CA GLU A 45 -8.46 -1.73 -7.82
C GLU A 45 -8.93 -3.07 -7.22
N SER A 46 -8.94 -4.14 -8.03
CA SER A 46 -9.27 -5.49 -7.58
C SER A 46 -8.37 -5.96 -6.44
N LEU A 47 -7.07 -5.64 -6.52
CA LEU A 47 -6.12 -5.98 -5.47
C LEU A 47 -6.38 -5.16 -4.20
N ALA A 48 -6.63 -3.86 -4.31
CA ALA A 48 -6.97 -3.02 -3.17
C ALA A 48 -8.22 -3.54 -2.43
N MET A 49 -9.19 -4.08 -3.17
CA MET A 49 -10.36 -4.75 -2.60
C MET A 49 -9.96 -6.04 -1.89
N LEU A 50 -9.20 -6.92 -2.54
CA LEU A 50 -8.77 -8.20 -1.97
C LEU A 50 -7.97 -8.03 -0.68
N GLU A 51 -7.03 -7.07 -0.64
CA GLU A 51 -6.23 -6.74 0.55
C GLU A 51 -7.08 -6.28 1.74
N VAL A 52 -8.25 -5.67 1.49
CA VAL A 52 -9.20 -5.35 2.57
C VAL A 52 -10.07 -6.54 2.90
N MET A 53 -10.58 -7.28 1.90
CA MET A 53 -11.49 -8.39 2.09
C MET A 53 -10.89 -9.53 2.91
N VAL A 54 -9.60 -9.83 2.77
CA VAL A 54 -8.93 -10.88 3.57
C VAL A 54 -8.97 -10.60 5.09
N HIS A 55 -9.26 -9.36 5.49
CA HIS A 55 -9.38 -8.95 6.89
C HIS A 55 -10.82 -8.60 7.31
N LEU A 56 -11.82 -8.82 6.44
CA LEU A 56 -13.23 -8.54 6.74
C LEU A 56 -14.00 -9.84 7.00
N ASP A 57 -14.78 -9.86 8.07
CA ASP A 57 -15.76 -10.91 8.33
C ASP A 57 -17.03 -10.77 7.45
N ASP A 58 -17.27 -9.57 6.92
CA ASP A 58 -18.43 -9.22 6.10
C ASP A 58 -18.05 -8.25 4.98
N TYR A 59 -18.11 -8.72 3.73
CA TYR A 59 -17.70 -7.96 2.55
C TYR A 59 -18.65 -6.80 2.21
N ARG A 60 -19.88 -6.79 2.74
CA ARG A 60 -20.82 -5.67 2.58
C ARG A 60 -20.27 -4.38 3.22
N LEU A 61 -19.34 -4.51 4.16
CA LEU A 61 -18.66 -3.39 4.80
C LEU A 61 -17.80 -2.57 3.82
N LEU A 62 -17.45 -3.10 2.65
CA LEU A 62 -16.74 -2.36 1.59
C LEU A 62 -17.49 -1.09 1.17
N THR A 63 -18.82 -1.06 1.31
CA THR A 63 -19.64 0.13 1.02
C THR A 63 -19.30 1.34 1.92
N HIS A 64 -18.67 1.10 3.08
CA HIS A 64 -18.20 2.15 3.99
C HIS A 64 -16.77 2.63 3.71
N TYR A 65 -16.17 2.14 2.63
CA TYR A 65 -14.83 2.55 2.21
C TYR A 65 -14.91 3.56 1.06
N ALA A 66 -13.85 4.36 0.95
CA ALA A 66 -13.54 5.20 -0.19
C ALA A 66 -12.35 4.59 -0.93
N LEU A 67 -12.40 4.62 -2.26
CA LEU A 67 -11.31 4.23 -3.14
C LEU A 67 -10.58 5.48 -3.60
N LEU A 68 -9.29 5.52 -3.36
CA LEU A 68 -8.39 6.58 -3.80
C LEU A 68 -7.49 6.06 -4.91
N GLU A 69 -7.29 6.88 -5.93
CA GLU A 69 -6.37 6.64 -7.03
C GLU A 69 -5.27 7.71 -7.02
N VAL A 70 -4.02 7.29 -7.24
CA VAL A 70 -2.87 8.17 -7.51
C VAL A 70 -2.16 7.74 -8.79
N THR A 71 -1.35 8.65 -9.33
CA THR A 71 -0.42 8.37 -10.43
C THR A 71 1.01 8.47 -9.94
N ILE A 72 1.83 7.46 -10.23
CA ILE A 72 3.22 7.39 -9.78
C ILE A 72 4.13 7.38 -11.01
N PRO A 73 5.11 8.29 -11.11
CA PRO A 73 6.14 8.22 -12.16
C PRO A 73 6.93 6.92 -12.06
N GLU A 74 7.13 6.21 -13.17
CA GLU A 74 7.86 4.93 -13.16
C GLU A 74 9.31 5.06 -12.66
N ASN A 75 9.95 6.20 -12.93
CA ASN A 75 11.31 6.48 -12.45
C ASN A 75 11.39 6.81 -10.95
N ALA A 76 10.23 6.94 -10.27
CA ALA A 76 10.16 7.12 -8.82
C ALA A 76 9.95 5.79 -8.06
N LEU A 77 9.85 4.67 -8.79
CA LEU A 77 9.70 3.32 -8.25
C LEU A 77 11.07 2.65 -8.04
N MET A 78 11.24 1.99 -6.91
CA MET A 78 12.27 0.97 -6.70
C MET A 78 11.60 -0.40 -6.67
N ARG A 79 12.17 -1.38 -7.38
CA ARG A 79 11.67 -2.76 -7.39
C ARG A 79 12.65 -3.64 -6.63
N LEU A 80 12.15 -4.45 -5.70
CA LEU A 80 12.96 -5.49 -5.08
C LEU A 80 13.34 -6.54 -6.13
N PRO A 81 14.62 -6.94 -6.21
CA PRO A 81 15.02 -8.14 -6.93
C PRO A 81 14.24 -9.36 -6.43
N ALA A 82 13.84 -10.27 -7.32
CA ALA A 82 13.02 -11.43 -6.94
C ALA A 82 13.71 -12.36 -5.91
N ASP A 83 15.04 -12.42 -5.97
CA ASP A 83 15.93 -13.15 -5.08
C ASP A 83 16.22 -12.43 -3.75
N SER A 84 15.72 -11.20 -3.57
CA SER A 84 15.86 -10.44 -2.32
C SER A 84 14.73 -10.67 -1.32
N LEU A 85 13.68 -11.40 -1.72
CA LEU A 85 12.57 -11.76 -0.83
C LEU A 85 13.01 -12.91 0.11
N PRO A 86 12.79 -12.78 1.43
CA PRO A 86 13.12 -13.84 2.36
C PRO A 86 12.18 -15.03 2.17
N GLU A 87 12.63 -16.25 2.46
CA GLU A 87 11.84 -17.47 2.21
C GLU A 87 10.47 -17.47 2.93
N ASP A 88 10.37 -16.78 4.05
CA ASP A 88 9.19 -16.67 4.91
C ASP A 88 8.24 -15.53 4.51
N TRP A 89 8.48 -14.78 3.41
CA TRP A 89 7.78 -13.52 3.12
C TRP A 89 6.24 -13.63 3.02
N MET A 90 5.72 -14.84 2.72
CA MET A 90 4.29 -15.15 2.62
C MET A 90 3.68 -15.68 3.93
N GLU A 91 4.46 -15.89 4.99
CA GLU A 91 3.95 -16.44 6.25
C GLU A 91 2.95 -15.50 6.96
N GLU A 92 2.07 -16.10 7.77
CA GLU A 92 1.09 -15.42 8.60
C GLU A 92 1.24 -15.94 10.05
N PRO A 93 1.51 -15.08 11.05
CA PRO A 93 1.61 -13.62 10.98
C PRO A 93 2.80 -13.13 10.15
N ALA A 94 2.69 -11.90 9.62
CA ALA A 94 3.76 -11.30 8.83
C ALA A 94 5.13 -11.32 9.56
N PRO A 95 6.20 -11.84 8.92
CA PRO A 95 7.48 -12.02 9.58
C PRO A 95 8.26 -10.70 9.69
N ALA A 96 9.13 -10.63 10.71
CA ALA A 96 10.00 -9.47 10.92
C ALA A 96 10.95 -9.23 9.73
N SER A 97 11.36 -10.28 9.02
CA SER A 97 12.21 -10.24 7.83
C SER A 97 11.66 -9.30 6.74
N THR A 98 10.34 -9.32 6.52
CA THR A 98 9.68 -8.43 5.55
C THR A 98 9.62 -6.98 6.02
N ALA A 99 9.43 -6.75 7.32
CA ALA A 99 9.44 -5.41 7.90
C ALA A 99 10.84 -4.78 7.84
N GLU A 100 11.91 -5.55 8.08
CA GLU A 100 13.30 -5.08 8.01
C GLU A 100 13.68 -4.54 6.62
N ILE A 101 13.19 -5.18 5.56
CA ILE A 101 13.39 -4.72 4.18
C ILE A 101 12.75 -3.35 3.96
N GLY A 102 11.47 -3.22 4.33
CA GLY A 102 10.75 -1.96 4.15
C GLY A 102 11.25 -0.86 5.07
N ASP A 103 11.67 -1.20 6.29
CA ASP A 103 12.26 -0.28 7.26
C ASP A 103 13.58 0.32 6.75
N SER A 104 14.43 -0.52 6.17
CA SER A 104 15.69 -0.09 5.55
C SER A 104 15.44 0.83 4.36
N TRP A 105 14.44 0.51 3.53
CA TRP A 105 14.03 1.36 2.43
C TRP A 105 13.46 2.71 2.90
N LEU A 106 12.58 2.71 3.91
CA LEU A 106 12.00 3.92 4.50
C LEU A 106 13.07 4.86 5.04
N GLU A 107 14.07 4.33 5.73
CA GLU A 107 15.21 5.11 6.26
C GLU A 107 16.09 5.67 5.13
N SER A 108 16.35 4.88 4.09
CA SER A 108 17.21 5.30 2.97
C SER A 108 16.62 6.45 2.15
N GLN A 109 15.28 6.57 2.11
CA GLN A 109 14.56 7.50 1.23
C GLN A 109 15.03 7.42 -0.24
N SER A 110 15.50 6.25 -0.68
CA SER A 110 16.14 6.06 -1.99
C SER A 110 15.18 6.20 -3.18
N SER A 111 13.87 6.13 -2.92
CA SER A 111 12.81 6.28 -3.92
C SER A 111 11.50 6.68 -3.23
N LEU A 112 10.55 7.20 -4.01
CA LEU A 112 9.21 7.55 -3.53
C LEU A 112 8.42 6.31 -3.14
N ALA A 113 8.53 5.25 -3.96
CA ALA A 113 7.75 4.04 -3.79
C ALA A 113 8.58 2.77 -3.94
N LEU A 114 8.36 1.80 -3.05
CA LEU A 114 8.88 0.44 -3.16
C LEU A 114 7.79 -0.47 -3.74
N VAL A 115 8.13 -1.20 -4.79
CA VAL A 115 7.28 -2.23 -5.37
C VAL A 115 7.55 -3.56 -4.65
N VAL A 116 6.52 -4.12 -4.05
CA VAL A 116 6.56 -5.39 -3.31
C VAL A 116 5.46 -6.32 -3.84
N PRO A 117 5.65 -7.65 -3.80
CA PRO A 117 4.57 -8.57 -4.16
C PRO A 117 3.41 -8.50 -3.16
N SER A 118 2.19 -8.76 -3.63
CA SER A 118 1.07 -9.04 -2.73
C SER A 118 1.17 -10.49 -2.23
N VAL A 119 0.88 -10.72 -0.94
CA VAL A 119 0.71 -12.08 -0.42
C VAL A 119 -0.63 -12.67 -0.88
N VAL A 120 -1.65 -11.83 -1.07
CA VAL A 120 -2.99 -12.26 -1.49
C VAL A 120 -2.99 -12.72 -2.94
N VAL A 121 -2.31 -11.97 -3.83
CA VAL A 121 -2.15 -12.32 -5.24
C VAL A 121 -0.69 -12.15 -5.64
N PRO A 122 0.18 -13.19 -5.48
CA PRO A 122 1.64 -13.08 -5.69
C PRO A 122 2.11 -12.64 -7.07
N ARG A 123 1.21 -12.65 -8.07
CA ARG A 123 1.47 -12.17 -9.43
C ARG A 123 1.19 -10.68 -9.62
N GLU A 124 0.61 -10.04 -8.62
CA GLU A 124 0.33 -8.62 -8.57
C GLU A 124 1.17 -7.94 -7.48
N THR A 125 1.22 -6.62 -7.50
CA THR A 125 2.15 -5.85 -6.66
C THR A 125 1.43 -4.81 -5.82
N ASN A 126 1.94 -4.60 -4.61
CA ASN A 126 1.64 -3.43 -3.81
C ASN A 126 2.77 -2.40 -3.96
N TYR A 127 2.44 -1.15 -3.68
CA TYR A 127 3.37 -0.05 -3.56
C TYR A 127 3.39 0.44 -2.12
N LEU A 128 4.56 0.44 -1.51
CA LEU A 128 4.81 1.18 -0.29
C LEU A 128 5.22 2.58 -0.69
N ILE A 129 4.63 3.60 -0.08
CA ILE A 129 4.99 5.01 -0.31
C ILE A 129 5.62 5.55 0.97
N ASN A 130 6.77 6.20 0.81
CA ASN A 130 7.54 6.76 1.92
C ASN A 130 7.07 8.19 2.23
N PRO A 131 6.41 8.45 3.37
CA PRO A 131 5.94 9.79 3.73
C PRO A 131 7.07 10.82 3.94
N SER A 132 8.30 10.36 4.17
CA SER A 132 9.47 11.23 4.37
C SER A 132 10.17 11.60 3.06
N HIS A 133 9.78 11.03 1.92
CA HIS A 133 10.40 11.31 0.63
C HIS A 133 9.97 12.67 0.08
N SER A 134 10.88 13.41 -0.58
CA SER A 134 10.63 14.79 -1.06
C SER A 134 9.46 14.92 -2.03
N TYR A 135 9.20 13.90 -2.86
CA TYR A 135 8.04 13.86 -3.78
C TYR A 135 6.74 13.35 -3.15
N PHE A 136 6.72 13.01 -1.86
CA PHE A 136 5.53 12.46 -1.21
C PHE A 136 4.33 13.40 -1.29
N GLN A 137 4.54 14.68 -0.96
CA GLN A 137 3.45 15.66 -0.93
C GLN A 137 2.79 15.79 -2.30
N ALA A 138 3.58 15.81 -3.38
CA ALA A 138 3.06 15.87 -4.74
C ALA A 138 2.20 14.64 -5.10
N LEU A 139 2.57 13.45 -4.62
CA LEU A 139 1.77 12.24 -4.79
C LEU A 139 0.48 12.30 -3.96
N ALA A 140 0.57 12.72 -2.69
CA ALA A 140 -0.59 12.85 -1.80
C ALA A 140 -1.61 13.87 -2.34
N ASP A 141 -1.14 15.01 -2.86
CA ASP A 141 -1.98 16.06 -3.46
C ASP A 141 -2.62 15.59 -4.78
N SER A 142 -2.01 14.62 -5.47
CA SER A 142 -2.57 14.01 -6.69
C SER A 142 -3.66 12.97 -6.40
N ALA A 143 -3.83 12.55 -5.14
CA ALA A 143 -4.79 11.55 -4.77
C ALA A 143 -6.22 12.06 -4.98
N ARG A 144 -7.01 11.26 -5.69
CA ARG A 144 -8.42 11.56 -5.95
C ARG A 144 -9.29 10.39 -5.53
N GLU A 145 -10.43 10.70 -4.91
CA GLU A 145 -11.48 9.71 -4.71
C GLU A 145 -12.09 9.37 -6.06
N VAL A 146 -12.22 8.09 -6.35
CA VAL A 146 -12.91 7.57 -7.53
C VAL A 146 -14.21 6.92 -7.10
N SER A 147 -15.21 6.95 -7.99
CA SER A 147 -16.50 6.35 -7.72
C SER A 147 -16.33 4.85 -7.47
N PHE A 148 -16.64 4.42 -6.26
CA PHE A 148 -16.51 3.04 -5.83
C PHE A 148 -17.85 2.52 -5.31
N THR A 149 -18.40 1.52 -5.98
CA THR A 149 -19.65 0.87 -5.61
C THR A 149 -19.48 -0.64 -5.77
N PRO A 150 -19.06 -1.35 -4.70
CA PRO A 150 -19.00 -2.80 -4.70
C PRO A 150 -20.33 -3.42 -5.12
N ASP A 151 -20.28 -4.49 -5.90
CA ASP A 151 -21.47 -5.28 -6.21
C ASP A 151 -22.04 -5.87 -4.91
N LYS A 152 -23.37 -5.92 -4.78
CA LYS A 152 -24.06 -6.45 -3.59
C LYS A 152 -23.88 -7.96 -3.40
N ARG A 153 -23.38 -8.65 -4.42
CA ARG A 153 -23.09 -10.09 -4.41
C ARG A 153 -21.68 -10.40 -3.88
N LEU A 154 -20.83 -9.38 -3.72
CA LEU A 154 -19.58 -9.49 -2.97
C LEU A 154 -19.89 -9.52 -1.47
#